data_AF-O53338-F1
#
_entry.id   AF-O53338-F1
#
_cell.length_a   1.000
_cell.length_b   1.000
_cell.length_c   1.000
_cell.angle_alpha   90.00
_cell.angle_beta   90.00
_cell.angle_gamma   90.00
#
_symmetry.space_group_name_H-M   'P 1'
#
loop_
_entity.id
_entity.type
_entity.pdbx_description
1 polymer ?
#
loop_
_entity_poly.entity_id
_entity_poly.type
_entity_poly.pdbx_seq_one_letter_code
_entity_poly.pdbx_strand_id
1 'polypeptide(L)'
;MIPQPLSQLGDLARRPGRRVLCSPKTAAPSISNATVASPAAPGLELSTGIALAFPRGPFVPAAAAWELQEATSGKFQLGLGTQVRKNVVHRYGMAFHRPGPRLRYLLAVKACFAVFQTGTPDHHGEFDNPDFITAQWSPARIDPPGPSPAGPR
;
A
#
# COMPACT_ATOMS: atom_id res chain seq x y z
N MET A 1 13.05 1.81 15.60
CA MET A 1 12.42 0.49 15.77
C MET A 1 13.30 -0.54 15.08
N ILE A 2 13.77 -1.55 15.82
CA ILE A 2 14.62 -2.63 15.29
C ILE A 2 13.71 -3.54 14.42
N PRO A 3 14.16 -3.99 13.24
CA PRO A 3 13.44 -4.99 12.45
C PRO A 3 13.05 -6.20 13.30
N GLN A 4 11.80 -6.62 13.21
CA GLN A 4 11.31 -7.80 13.92
C GLN A 4 11.06 -8.91 12.89
N PRO A 5 11.34 -10.18 13.23
CA PRO A 5 10.94 -11.31 12.40
C PRO A 5 9.43 -11.27 12.12
N LEU A 6 9.03 -11.62 10.90
CA LEU A 6 7.62 -11.63 10.51
C LEU A 6 6.78 -12.54 11.43
N SER A 7 7.36 -13.64 11.90
CA SER A 7 6.74 -14.58 12.85
C SER A 7 6.39 -13.97 14.20
N GLN A 8 7.08 -12.92 14.63
CA GLN A 8 6.82 -12.25 15.92
C GLN A 8 5.85 -11.07 15.79
N LEU A 9 5.45 -10.73 14.56
CA LEU A 9 4.69 -9.51 14.32
C LEU A 9 3.28 -9.57 14.88
N GLY A 10 2.66 -10.75 14.92
CA GLY A 10 1.35 -10.93 15.55
C GLY A 10 1.38 -10.61 17.05
N ASP A 11 2.42 -11.03 17.76
CA ASP A 11 2.59 -10.75 19.19
C ASP A 11 2.82 -9.26 19.44
N LEU A 12 3.58 -8.61 18.55
CA LEU A 12 3.81 -7.17 18.60
C LEU A 12 2.53 -6.36 18.31
N ALA A 13 1.71 -6.83 17.38
CA ALA A 13 0.43 -6.20 17.05
C ALA A 13 -0.56 -6.23 18.22
N ARG A 14 -0.46 -7.23 19.11
CA ARG A 14 -1.30 -7.34 20.31
C ARG A 14 -0.85 -6.45 21.47
N ARG A 15 0.32 -5.79 21.38
CA ARG A 15 0.76 -4.87 22.43
C ARG A 15 -0.16 -3.64 22.47
N PRO A 16 -0.45 -3.09 23.65
CA PRO A 16 -1.25 -1.88 23.76
C PRO A 16 -0.59 -0.72 23.00
N GLY A 17 -1.43 0.01 22.26
CA GLY A 17 -1.03 1.06 21.32
C GLY A 17 -1.88 0.94 20.06
N ARG A 18 -2.74 1.92 19.80
CA ARG A 18 -3.81 1.79 18.78
C ARG A 18 -3.30 1.73 17.34
N ARG A 19 -2.06 2.13 17.08
CA ARG A 19 -1.52 2.26 15.73
C ARG A 19 -0.14 1.62 15.59
N VAL A 20 -0.02 0.66 14.68
CA VAL A 20 1.25 0.03 14.34
C VAL A 20 1.71 0.51 12.96
N LEU A 21 2.90 1.11 12.96
CA LEU A 21 3.61 1.50 11.75
C LEU A 21 4.52 0.34 11.31
N CYS A 22 4.13 -0.35 10.24
CA CYS A 22 4.92 -1.41 9.63
C CYS A 22 6.16 -0.80 8.98
N SER A 23 7.28 -0.73 9.70
CA SER A 23 8.46 0.03 9.28
C SER A 23 9.05 -0.46 7.94
N PRO A 24 9.41 0.44 7.02
CA PRO A 24 10.01 0.10 5.71
C PRO A 24 11.51 -0.18 5.76
N LYS A 25 12.16 0.05 6.92
CA LYS A 25 13.62 -0.02 7.07
C LYS A 25 14.16 -1.45 7.13
N THR A 26 13.29 -2.46 6.96
CA THR A 26 13.58 -3.87 7.21
C THR A 26 13.61 -4.66 5.90
N ALA A 27 14.17 -5.89 5.94
CA ALA A 27 14.20 -6.80 4.80
C ALA A 27 12.79 -7.23 4.34
N ALA A 28 11.80 -7.16 5.23
CA ALA A 28 10.42 -7.53 4.92
C ALA A 28 9.62 -6.31 4.40
N PRO A 29 8.85 -6.44 3.31
CA PRO A 29 7.97 -5.38 2.85
C PRO A 29 6.92 -5.00 3.90
N SER A 30 6.65 -3.69 4.03
CA SER A 30 5.67 -3.14 4.97
C SER A 30 4.24 -3.66 4.75
N ILE A 31 3.89 -4.05 3.52
CA ILE A 31 2.61 -4.70 3.19
C ILE A 31 2.52 -6.07 3.84
N SER A 32 3.55 -6.93 3.67
CA SER A 32 3.58 -8.26 4.29
C SER A 32 3.47 -8.20 5.82
N ASN A 33 4.11 -7.18 6.41
CA ASN A 33 3.96 -6.91 7.84
C ASN A 33 2.50 -6.59 8.21
N ALA A 34 1.85 -5.71 7.46
CA ALA A 34 0.44 -5.38 7.71
C ALA A 34 -0.46 -6.61 7.56
N THR A 35 -0.21 -7.47 6.57
CA THR A 35 -0.97 -8.73 6.34
C THR A 35 -0.88 -9.69 7.52
N VAL A 36 0.30 -9.82 8.14
CA VAL A 36 0.47 -10.68 9.31
C VAL A 36 -0.10 -10.05 10.58
N ALA A 37 -0.02 -8.72 10.70
CA ALA A 37 -0.53 -8.00 11.85
C ALA A 37 -2.06 -7.89 11.90
N SER A 38 -2.73 -7.80 10.75
CA SER A 38 -4.19 -7.57 10.67
C SER A 38 -5.03 -8.64 11.37
N PRO A 39 -4.84 -9.96 11.19
CA PRO A 39 -5.65 -10.95 11.90
C PRO A 39 -5.26 -11.08 13.38
N ALA A 40 -4.04 -10.68 13.75
CA ALA A 40 -3.52 -10.88 15.10
C ALA A 40 -4.10 -9.91 16.13
N ALA A 41 -4.57 -8.74 15.70
CA ALA A 41 -5.12 -7.70 16.57
C ALA A 41 -6.32 -7.01 15.89
N PRO A 42 -7.52 -7.60 15.95
CA PRO A 42 -8.73 -7.01 15.39
C PRO A 42 -8.97 -5.59 15.91
N GLY A 43 -9.23 -4.67 14.97
CA GLY A 43 -9.50 -3.26 15.28
C GLY A 43 -8.27 -2.37 15.46
N LEU A 44 -7.05 -2.91 15.28
CA LEU A 44 -5.80 -2.15 15.24
C LEU A 44 -5.74 -1.26 13.99
N GLU A 45 -5.25 -0.03 14.14
CA GLU A 45 -4.94 0.84 13.01
C GLU A 45 -3.57 0.47 12.44
N LEU A 46 -3.53 0.08 11.17
CA LEU A 46 -2.33 -0.37 10.50
C LEU A 46 -1.90 0.61 9.42
N SER A 47 -0.59 0.83 9.30
CA SER A 47 -0.04 1.57 8.19
C SER A 47 1.29 1.01 7.72
N THR A 48 1.53 1.02 6.42
CA THR A 48 2.81 0.63 5.83
C THR A 48 3.95 1.60 6.17
N GLY A 49 3.64 2.82 6.64
CA GLY A 49 4.59 3.92 6.75
C GLY A 49 5.14 4.36 5.39
N ILE A 50 5.92 3.50 4.74
CA ILE A 50 6.34 3.58 3.35
C ILE A 50 6.20 2.20 2.70
N ALA A 51 5.31 2.07 1.73
CA ALA A 51 5.40 1.10 0.65
C ALA A 51 6.09 1.76 -0.54
N LEU A 52 6.93 1.00 -1.24
CA LEU A 52 7.70 1.54 -2.37
C LEU A 52 6.76 1.87 -3.54
N ALA A 53 6.78 3.13 -3.95
CA ALA A 53 5.99 3.63 -5.08
C ALA A 53 6.71 3.33 -6.41
N PHE A 54 7.78 4.06 -6.73
CA PHE A 54 8.38 4.02 -8.08
C PHE A 54 8.95 2.67 -8.54
N PRO A 55 9.41 1.78 -7.64
CA PRO A 55 9.78 0.43 -8.04
C PRO A 55 8.62 -0.53 -8.35
N ARG A 56 7.36 -0.11 -8.20
CA ARG A 56 6.18 -0.96 -8.37
C ARG A 56 5.13 -0.26 -9.21
N GLY A 57 4.48 -0.98 -10.14
CA GLY A 57 3.29 -0.44 -10.79
C GLY A 57 2.18 -0.12 -9.77
N PRO A 58 1.35 0.92 -9.99
CA PRO A 58 0.38 1.42 -9.00
C PRO A 58 -0.70 0.40 -8.62
N PHE A 59 -1.01 -0.53 -9.53
CA PHE A 59 -1.99 -1.60 -9.27
C PHE A 59 -1.57 -2.51 -8.11
N VAL A 60 -0.27 -2.82 -8.00
CA VAL A 60 0.25 -3.77 -7.01
C VAL A 60 0.02 -3.31 -5.56
N PRO A 61 0.48 -2.11 -5.13
CA PRO A 61 0.16 -1.64 -3.78
C PRO A 61 -1.31 -1.27 -3.62
N ALA A 62 -2.03 -0.93 -4.69
CA ALA A 62 -3.46 -0.68 -4.61
C ALA A 62 -4.24 -1.95 -4.25
N ALA A 63 -4.02 -3.06 -4.96
CA ALA A 63 -4.68 -4.34 -4.68
C ALA A 63 -4.39 -4.81 -3.25
N ALA A 64 -3.12 -4.79 -2.83
CA ALA A 64 -2.75 -5.16 -1.47
C ALA A 64 -3.36 -4.23 -0.41
N ALA A 65 -3.44 -2.93 -0.68
CA ALA A 65 -4.07 -1.99 0.23
C ALA A 65 -5.59 -2.19 0.32
N TRP A 66 -6.23 -2.64 -0.76
CA TRP A 66 -7.65 -2.97 -0.80
C TRP A 66 -7.97 -4.17 0.09
N GLU A 67 -7.21 -5.26 -0.05
CA GLU A 67 -7.34 -6.44 0.82
C GLU A 67 -7.09 -6.11 2.29
N LEU A 68 -6.08 -5.28 2.58
CA LEU A 68 -5.79 -4.85 3.95
C LEU A 68 -6.86 -3.91 4.50
N GLN A 69 -7.49 -3.11 3.66
CA GLN A 69 -8.60 -2.25 4.05
C GLN A 69 -9.80 -3.10 4.49
N GLU A 70 -10.11 -4.15 3.75
CA GLU A 70 -11.13 -5.13 4.11
C GLU A 70 -10.79 -5.84 5.43
N ALA A 71 -9.57 -6.41 5.51
CA ALA A 71 -9.12 -7.19 6.66
C ALA A 71 -9.03 -6.38 7.96
N THR A 72 -8.91 -5.05 7.86
CA THR A 72 -8.84 -4.15 9.03
C THR A 72 -10.14 -3.39 9.28
N SER A 73 -11.21 -3.73 8.56
CA SER A 73 -12.52 -3.05 8.65
C SER A 73 -12.39 -1.53 8.53
N GLY A 74 -11.63 -1.08 7.53
CA GLY A 74 -11.46 0.33 7.23
C GLY A 74 -10.28 1.03 7.91
N LYS A 75 -9.51 0.32 8.76
CA LYS A 75 -8.45 0.89 9.61
C LYS A 75 -7.05 0.74 9.03
N PHE A 76 -6.93 0.66 7.70
CA PHE A 76 -5.64 0.57 7.02
C PHE A 76 -5.28 1.88 6.30
N GLN A 77 -3.99 2.22 6.36
CA GLN A 77 -3.43 3.38 5.69
C GLN A 77 -2.21 3.01 4.86
N LEU A 78 -2.33 3.19 3.54
CA LEU A 78 -1.22 3.02 2.62
C LEU A 78 -0.31 4.26 2.62
N GLY A 79 0.81 4.18 3.33
CA GLY A 79 1.92 5.11 3.17
C GLY A 79 2.75 4.73 1.94
N LEU A 80 3.17 5.71 1.14
CA LEU A 80 3.98 5.52 -0.06
C LEU A 80 5.30 6.29 0.04
N GLY A 81 6.35 5.76 -0.57
CA GLY A 81 7.66 6.42 -0.63
C GLY A 81 8.40 6.15 -1.92
N THR A 82 9.05 7.20 -2.41
CA THR A 82 9.64 7.28 -3.76
C THR A 82 11.01 6.62 -3.88
N GLN A 83 11.75 6.53 -2.76
CA GLN A 83 13.18 6.22 -2.71
C GLN A 83 14.05 7.23 -3.48
N VAL A 84 15.37 7.05 -3.36
CA VAL A 84 16.37 7.84 -4.09
C VAL A 84 16.85 7.10 -5.33
N ARG A 85 17.34 7.84 -6.34
CA ARG A 85 17.80 7.30 -7.63
C ARG A 85 18.68 6.07 -7.51
N LYS A 86 19.68 6.10 -6.61
CA LYS A 86 20.61 4.97 -6.40
C LYS A 86 19.87 3.68 -6.04
N ASN A 87 18.86 3.77 -5.17
CA ASN A 87 18.07 2.60 -4.77
C ASN A 87 17.14 2.16 -5.90
N VAL A 88 16.43 3.10 -6.55
CA VAL A 88 15.51 2.77 -7.65
C VAL A 88 16.24 2.06 -8.79
N VAL A 89 17.38 2.59 -9.23
CA VAL A 89 18.16 2.05 -10.35
C VAL A 89 18.93 0.79 -9.96
N HIS A 90 19.73 0.82 -8.88
CA HIS A 90 20.66 -0.27 -8.60
C HIS A 90 20.12 -1.34 -7.66
N ARG A 91 19.28 -0.98 -6.68
CA ARG A 91 18.68 -1.97 -5.77
C ARG A 91 17.46 -2.64 -6.39
N TYR A 92 16.62 -1.86 -7.06
CA TYR A 92 15.36 -2.34 -7.61
C TYR A 92 15.37 -2.55 -9.12
N GLY A 93 16.44 -2.15 -9.83
CA GLY A 93 16.58 -2.41 -11.27
C GLY A 93 15.63 -1.60 -12.15
N MET A 94 15.08 -0.49 -11.66
CA MET A 94 14.03 0.26 -12.34
C MET A 94 14.55 1.58 -12.93
N ALA A 95 13.93 2.02 -14.03
CA ALA A 95 14.18 3.36 -14.57
C ALA A 95 13.81 4.44 -13.53
N PHE A 96 14.58 5.52 -13.49
CA PHE A 96 14.35 6.63 -12.56
C PHE A 96 13.90 7.89 -13.29
N HIS A 97 12.79 8.46 -12.85
CA HIS A 97 12.27 9.75 -13.28
C HIS A 97 12.32 10.75 -12.12
N ARG A 98 12.23 12.06 -12.43
CA ARG A 98 12.21 13.10 -11.40
C ARG A 98 11.00 12.88 -10.46
N PRO A 99 11.19 12.92 -9.13
CA PRO A 99 10.11 12.57 -8.20
C PRO A 99 8.86 13.42 -8.34
N GLY A 100 8.99 14.73 -8.54
CA GLY A 100 7.86 15.68 -8.61
C GLY A 100 6.78 15.25 -9.61
N PRO A 101 7.09 15.19 -10.92
CA PRO A 101 6.14 14.67 -11.92
C PRO A 101 5.70 13.23 -11.64
N ARG A 102 6.63 12.36 -11.21
CA ARG A 102 6.33 10.94 -10.95
C ARG A 102 5.34 10.74 -9.78
N LEU A 103 5.12 11.72 -8.90
CA LEU A 103 4.07 11.66 -7.86
C LEU A 103 2.64 11.59 -8.41
N ARG A 104 2.43 11.81 -9.72
CA ARG A 104 1.17 11.43 -10.40
C ARG A 104 0.80 9.95 -10.18
N TYR A 105 1.75 9.13 -9.77
CA TYR A 105 1.54 7.79 -9.20
C TYR A 105 0.40 7.71 -8.17
N LEU A 106 0.24 8.72 -7.30
CA LEU A 106 -0.85 8.75 -6.32
C LEU A 106 -2.23 8.79 -6.99
N LEU A 107 -2.34 9.46 -8.15
CA LEU A 107 -3.59 9.49 -8.91
C LEU A 107 -3.87 8.13 -9.53
N ALA A 108 -2.84 7.45 -10.05
CA ALA A 108 -2.99 6.10 -10.60
C ALA A 108 -3.40 5.08 -9.51
N VAL A 109 -2.82 5.16 -8.30
CA VAL A 109 -3.26 4.32 -7.16
C VAL A 109 -4.71 4.59 -6.79
N LYS A 110 -5.12 5.86 -6.70
CA LYS A 110 -6.51 6.23 -6.42
C LYS A 110 -7.47 5.78 -7.52
N ALA A 111 -7.04 5.82 -8.78
CA ALA A 111 -7.81 5.31 -9.89
C ALA A 111 -8.03 3.80 -9.78
N CYS A 112 -7.01 3.03 -9.39
CA CYS A 112 -7.19 1.60 -9.09
C CYS A 112 -8.28 1.38 -8.03
N PHE A 113 -8.31 2.16 -6.94
CA PHE A 113 -9.37 2.06 -5.94
C PHE A 113 -10.76 2.37 -6.51
N ALA A 114 -10.88 3.37 -7.38
CA ALA A 114 -12.13 3.67 -8.07
C ALA A 114 -12.56 2.52 -8.99
N VAL A 115 -11.61 1.88 -9.70
CA VAL A 115 -11.86 0.70 -10.53
C VAL A 115 -12.32 -0.48 -9.69
N PHE A 116 -11.74 -0.71 -8.51
CA PHE A 116 -12.18 -1.80 -7.63
C PHE A 116 -13.61 -1.60 -7.14
N GLN A 117 -14.05 -0.35 -7.00
CA GLN A 117 -15.42 -0.04 -6.64
C GLN A 117 -16.39 -0.10 -7.83
N THR A 118 -15.97 0.30 -9.03
CA THR A 118 -16.87 0.53 -10.17
C THR A 118 -16.76 -0.51 -11.29
N GLY A 119 -15.61 -1.16 -11.42
CA GLY A 119 -15.24 -2.04 -12.53
C GLY A 119 -14.85 -1.31 -13.82
N THR A 120 -14.75 0.02 -13.82
CA THR A 120 -14.54 0.82 -15.04
C THR A 120 -13.19 1.56 -14.98
N PRO A 121 -12.14 1.06 -15.67
CA PRO A 121 -10.86 1.75 -15.75
C PRO A 121 -10.88 2.89 -16.78
N ASP A 122 -10.32 4.04 -16.40
CA ASP A 122 -10.28 5.27 -17.24
C ASP A 122 -9.06 6.17 -16.88
N HIS A 123 -7.98 5.59 -16.34
CA HIS A 123 -6.81 6.37 -15.96
C HIS A 123 -5.73 6.37 -17.03
N HIS A 124 -5.48 7.54 -17.60
CA HIS A 124 -4.40 7.79 -18.54
C HIS A 124 -3.42 8.81 -17.96
N GLY A 125 -2.29 8.32 -17.44
CA GLY A 125 -1.25 9.12 -16.81
C GLY A 125 0.04 9.17 -17.64
N GLU A 126 0.82 10.22 -17.44
CA GLU A 126 2.14 10.40 -18.09
C GLU A 126 3.09 9.21 -17.82
N PHE A 127 2.95 8.55 -16.68
CA PHE A 127 3.87 7.50 -16.24
C PHE A 127 3.22 6.15 -15.97
N ASP A 128 1.92 6.11 -15.64
CA ASP A 128 1.20 4.87 -15.35
C ASP A 128 -0.21 4.94 -15.94
N ASN A 129 -0.62 3.85 -16.58
CA ASN A 129 -1.93 3.70 -17.24
C ASN A 129 -2.62 2.42 -16.73
N PRO A 130 -3.20 2.39 -15.52
CA PRO A 130 -4.08 1.29 -15.11
C PRO A 130 -5.45 1.47 -15.78
N ASP A 131 -5.49 1.33 -17.10
CA ASP A 131 -6.67 1.51 -17.97
C ASP A 131 -7.32 0.17 -18.39
N PHE A 132 -6.85 -0.95 -17.85
CA PHE A 132 -7.37 -2.27 -18.17
C PHE A 132 -7.45 -3.18 -16.94
N ILE A 133 -8.57 -3.87 -16.78
CA ILE A 133 -8.77 -4.95 -15.80
C ILE A 133 -9.84 -5.91 -16.34
N THR A 134 -9.75 -7.20 -16.00
CA THR A 134 -10.84 -8.16 -16.24
C THR A 134 -11.44 -8.61 -14.92
N ALA A 135 -12.69 -9.12 -14.93
CA ALA A 135 -13.42 -9.47 -13.72
C ALA A 135 -12.64 -10.45 -12.80
N GLN A 136 -11.87 -11.38 -13.37
CA GLN A 136 -11.04 -12.32 -12.61
C GLN A 136 -9.91 -11.66 -11.80
N TRP A 137 -9.48 -10.45 -12.18
CA TRP A 137 -8.42 -9.67 -11.51
C TRP A 137 -8.98 -8.51 -10.68
N SER A 138 -10.29 -8.26 -10.74
CA SER A 138 -10.93 -7.24 -9.91
C SER A 138 -11.19 -7.82 -8.52
N PRO A 139 -10.69 -7.19 -7.44
CA PRO A 139 -11.08 -7.58 -6.09
C PRO A 139 -12.56 -7.29 -5.87
N ALA A 140 -13.13 -7.93 -4.83
CA ALA A 140 -14.50 -7.66 -4.41
C ALA A 140 -14.65 -6.21 -3.93
N ARG A 141 -15.85 -5.64 -4.10
CA ARG A 141 -16.18 -4.31 -3.56
C ARG A 141 -16.22 -4.35 -2.04
N ILE A 142 -15.71 -3.32 -1.39
CA ILE A 142 -15.67 -3.22 0.08
C ILE A 142 -16.22 -1.87 0.55
N ASP A 143 -16.64 -1.82 1.82
CA ASP A 143 -17.09 -0.60 2.50
C ASP A 143 -16.33 -0.46 3.83
N PRO A 144 -15.60 0.65 4.08
CA PRO A 144 -15.43 1.83 3.22
C PRO A 144 -14.51 1.57 2.01
N PRO A 145 -14.74 2.26 0.87
CA PRO A 145 -13.96 2.06 -0.34
C PRO A 145 -12.54 2.63 -0.19
N GLY A 146 -11.55 1.74 -0.28
CA GLY A 146 -10.14 2.08 -0.28
C GLY A 146 -9.60 2.58 1.08
N PRO A 147 -8.27 2.58 1.27
CA PRO A 147 -7.62 3.00 2.50
C PRO A 147 -7.91 4.47 2.84
N SER A 148 -8.24 4.72 4.10
CA SER A 148 -8.57 6.06 4.59
C SER A 148 -7.36 7.00 4.46
N PRO A 149 -7.55 8.27 4.05
CA PRO A 149 -6.47 9.25 4.14
C PRO A 149 -5.95 9.35 5.58
N ALA A 150 -4.66 9.67 5.74
CA ALA A 150 -4.12 9.96 7.06
C ALA A 150 -4.94 11.11 7.68
N GLY A 151 -5.67 10.83 8.76
CA GLY A 151 -6.34 11.86 9.54
C GLY A 151 -5.37 12.95 9.99
N PRO A 152 -5.87 14.15 10.36
CA PRO A 152 -5.04 15.25 10.83
C PRO A 152 -4.11 14.78 11.96
N ARG A 153 -2.83 15.18 11.86
CA ARG A 153 -1.80 14.89 12.86
C ARG A 153 -1.91 15.81 14.06
#